data_AF-A0A1M7N9P9-F1
#
_entry.id   AF-A0A1M7N9P9-F1
#
_cell.length_a   1.000
_cell.length_b   1.000
_cell.length_c   1.000
_cell.angle_alpha   90.00
_cell.angle_beta   90.00
_cell.angle_gamma   90.00
#
_symmetry.space_group_name_H-M   'P 1'
#
loop_
_entity.id
_entity.type
_entity.pdbx_description
1 polymer ?
#
loop_
_entity_poly.entity_id
_entity_poly.type
_entity_poly.pdbx_seq_one_letter_code
_entity_poly.pdbx_strand_id
1 'polypeptide(L)'
;MKLKLQYLLPLLAVLATGCIGGTNKNNNNVSPIPDGNYTGQFRLLHIHTNSTDTVKTNITLTLSNSAGTYKVTGDTATVHAGSYGNYAGNSATGLITFEDKTYSSSAPFTKTHLAGTYNYVYDGTVFQMKAIGALDTLELQYDLKKVTN
;
A
#
# COMPACT_ATOMS: atom_id res chain seq x y z
N MET A 1 7.76 47.62 -60.30
CA MET A 1 7.29 46.21 -60.30
C MET A 1 7.17 45.75 -58.85
N LYS A 2 6.03 45.14 -58.48
CA LYS A 2 5.64 44.80 -57.10
C LYS A 2 6.31 43.48 -56.69
N LEU A 3 7.12 43.48 -55.64
CA LEU A 3 7.66 42.24 -55.04
C LEU A 3 6.72 41.73 -53.94
N LYS A 4 6.37 40.44 -54.06
CA LYS A 4 5.25 39.76 -53.40
C LYS A 4 5.63 39.26 -51.99
N LEU A 5 4.80 39.61 -51.02
CA LEU A 5 4.82 39.21 -49.60
C LEU A 5 4.33 37.75 -49.41
N GLN A 6 4.97 36.77 -50.04
CA GLN A 6 4.45 35.38 -50.10
C GLN A 6 5.38 34.30 -49.50
N TYR A 7 6.44 34.69 -48.78
CA TYR A 7 7.40 33.73 -48.22
C TYR A 7 7.49 33.74 -46.68
N LEU A 8 6.44 34.18 -45.99
CA LEU A 8 6.39 34.16 -44.52
C LEU A 8 5.28 33.24 -43.99
N LEU A 9 5.13 32.05 -44.58
CA LEU A 9 4.04 31.12 -44.23
C LEU A 9 4.41 29.64 -43.95
N PRO A 10 5.67 29.21 -43.73
CA PRO A 10 5.92 27.85 -43.23
C PRO A 10 6.49 27.76 -41.81
N LEU A 11 6.49 28.83 -41.00
CA LEU A 11 7.02 28.81 -39.63
C LEU A 11 5.93 28.79 -38.53
N LEU A 12 4.75 28.25 -38.83
CA LEU A 12 3.64 28.14 -37.87
C LEU A 12 3.15 26.68 -37.72
N ALA A 13 4.10 25.73 -37.69
CA ALA A 13 3.80 24.30 -37.81
C ALA A 13 4.39 23.39 -36.70
N VAL A 14 4.62 23.86 -35.47
CA VAL A 14 5.21 22.96 -34.42
C VAL A 14 4.66 23.14 -32.98
N LEU A 15 3.45 23.68 -32.75
CA LEU A 15 2.95 23.88 -31.37
C LEU A 15 1.60 23.21 -31.04
N ALA A 16 1.17 22.20 -31.78
CA ALA A 16 -0.10 21.50 -31.53
C ALA A 16 0.04 20.00 -31.18
N THR A 17 1.16 19.55 -30.60
CA THR A 17 1.22 18.25 -29.91
C THR A 17 0.89 18.39 -28.43
N GLY A 18 -0.26 19.02 -28.14
CA GLY A 18 -0.89 18.98 -26.84
C GLY A 18 -1.61 17.65 -26.62
N CYS A 19 -0.88 16.55 -26.55
CA CYS A 19 -1.41 15.30 -26.02
C CYS A 19 -1.50 15.40 -24.49
N ILE A 20 -2.37 16.28 -23.98
CA ILE A 20 -2.85 16.15 -22.61
C ILE A 20 -3.98 15.12 -22.66
N GLY A 21 -3.59 13.85 -22.77
CA GLY A 21 -4.40 12.71 -22.37
C GLY A 21 -4.50 12.66 -20.84
N GLY A 22 -4.77 13.80 -20.21
CA GLY A 22 -5.17 13.89 -18.81
C GLY A 22 -6.64 13.54 -18.73
N THR A 23 -6.97 12.29 -19.03
CA THR A 23 -8.18 11.72 -18.43
C THR A 23 -7.90 11.71 -16.93
N ASN A 24 -8.30 12.79 -16.26
CA ASN A 24 -8.78 12.70 -14.90
C ASN A 24 -9.99 11.76 -14.96
N LYS A 25 -9.70 10.46 -15.05
CA LYS A 25 -10.60 9.47 -14.48
C LYS A 25 -10.56 9.80 -13.00
N ASN A 26 -11.48 10.67 -12.61
CA ASN A 26 -12.24 10.54 -11.38
C ASN A 26 -12.94 9.16 -11.44
N ASN A 27 -12.16 8.09 -11.51
CA ASN A 27 -12.60 6.83 -11.02
C ASN A 27 -12.62 7.08 -9.52
N ASN A 28 -13.80 7.38 -9.00
CA ASN A 28 -14.19 6.98 -7.66
C ASN A 28 -14.11 5.44 -7.58
N ASN A 29 -12.95 4.84 -7.89
CA ASN A 29 -12.66 3.46 -7.61
C ASN A 29 -12.35 3.45 -6.12
N VAL A 30 -13.44 3.46 -5.37
CA VAL A 30 -13.48 3.08 -3.97
C VAL A 30 -12.76 1.75 -3.89
N SER A 31 -11.52 1.74 -3.38
CA SER A 31 -10.71 0.52 -3.33
C SER A 31 -11.44 -0.45 -2.42
N PRO A 32 -11.85 -1.64 -2.90
CA PRO A 32 -12.69 -2.53 -2.11
C PRO A 32 -12.04 -2.82 -0.75
N ILE A 33 -12.86 -3.05 0.27
CA ILE A 33 -12.32 -3.50 1.56
C ILE A 33 -11.82 -4.94 1.35
N PRO A 34 -10.55 -5.24 1.67
CA PRO A 34 -9.99 -6.56 1.47
C PRO A 34 -10.67 -7.59 2.40
N ASP A 35 -10.89 -8.79 1.85
CA ASP A 35 -11.55 -9.92 2.49
C ASP A 35 -11.03 -11.23 1.89
N GLY A 36 -10.77 -12.22 2.75
CA GLY A 36 -10.27 -13.54 2.38
C GLY A 36 -8.86 -13.83 2.93
N ASN A 37 -8.23 -14.83 2.33
CA ASN A 37 -6.90 -15.30 2.71
C ASN A 37 -5.84 -14.73 1.76
N TYR A 38 -4.73 -14.31 2.34
CA TYR A 38 -3.62 -13.67 1.63
C TYR A 38 -2.30 -14.30 2.07
N THR A 39 -1.36 -14.41 1.14
CA THR A 39 0.02 -14.80 1.41
C THR A 39 0.97 -13.84 0.73
N GLY A 40 2.12 -13.58 1.32
CA GLY A 40 3.12 -12.72 0.71
C GLY A 40 4.12 -12.22 1.72
N GLN A 41 4.71 -11.07 1.44
CA GLN A 41 5.88 -10.59 2.13
C GLN A 41 5.57 -9.43 3.07
N PHE A 42 6.02 -9.57 4.31
CA PHE A 42 6.24 -8.45 5.22
C PHE A 42 7.67 -7.92 5.04
N ARG A 43 7.82 -6.58 5.05
CA ARG A 43 9.11 -5.91 5.02
C ARG A 43 9.19 -4.90 6.16
N LEU A 44 10.27 -5.02 6.92
CA LEU A 44 10.70 -4.07 7.94
C LEU A 44 11.89 -3.29 7.37
N LEU A 45 11.70 -2.00 7.11
CA LEU A 45 12.72 -1.14 6.53
C LEU A 45 13.25 -0.19 7.61
N HIS A 46 14.57 -0.19 7.81
CA HIS A 46 15.26 0.87 8.56
C HIS A 46 15.92 1.84 7.59
N ILE A 47 15.38 3.05 7.52
CA ILE A 47 15.81 4.12 6.64
C ILE A 47 16.90 4.93 7.32
N HIS A 48 18.06 5.00 6.68
CA HIS A 48 19.19 5.83 7.05
C HIS A 48 19.36 6.95 6.02
N THR A 49 20.20 7.94 6.31
CA THR A 49 20.45 9.07 5.41
C THR A 49 20.91 8.64 4.01
N ASN A 50 21.69 7.56 3.91
CA ASN A 50 22.30 7.10 2.65
C ASN A 50 22.04 5.62 2.32
N SER A 51 21.29 4.90 3.15
CA SER A 51 21.03 3.47 2.98
C SER A 51 19.68 3.06 3.56
N THR A 52 19.21 1.88 3.17
CA THR A 52 17.99 1.28 3.75
C THR A 52 18.27 -0.18 4.04
N ASP A 53 18.21 -0.56 5.31
CA ASP A 53 18.30 -1.95 5.71
C ASP A 53 16.91 -2.57 5.62
N THR A 54 16.78 -3.70 4.93
CA THR A 54 15.49 -4.35 4.73
C THR A 54 15.52 -5.77 5.26
N VAL A 55 14.66 -6.04 6.25
CA VAL A 55 14.38 -7.40 6.71
C VAL A 55 13.05 -7.84 6.12
N LYS A 56 13.00 -9.05 5.57
CA LYS A 56 11.83 -9.58 4.87
C LYS A 56 11.46 -10.93 5.41
N THR A 57 10.16 -11.20 5.47
CA THR A 57 9.67 -12.54 5.78
C THR A 57 8.32 -12.78 5.13
N ASN A 58 7.96 -14.05 4.95
CA ASN A 58 6.66 -14.41 4.42
C ASN A 58 5.63 -14.55 5.55
N ILE A 59 4.43 -14.06 5.32
CA ILE A 59 3.31 -14.18 6.24
C ILE A 59 2.06 -14.66 5.50
N THR A 60 1.10 -15.19 6.25
CA THR A 60 -0.26 -15.41 5.79
C THR A 60 -1.20 -14.54 6.62
N LEU A 61 -2.10 -13.82 5.95
CA LEU A 61 -3.09 -12.94 6.57
C LEU A 61 -4.48 -13.39 6.15
N THR A 62 -5.35 -13.60 7.12
CA THR A 62 -6.78 -13.82 6.90
C THR A 62 -7.55 -12.59 7.37
N LEU A 63 -8.43 -12.09 6.51
CA LEU A 63 -9.37 -11.02 6.80
C LEU A 63 -10.79 -11.55 6.63
N SER A 64 -11.66 -11.26 7.60
CA SER A 64 -13.09 -11.54 7.52
C SER A 64 -13.87 -10.25 7.76
N ASN A 65 -14.39 -9.67 6.69
CA ASN A 65 -15.12 -8.41 6.72
C ASN A 65 -16.45 -8.56 7.46
N SER A 66 -17.14 -9.69 7.29
CA SER A 66 -18.39 -9.99 8.01
C SER A 66 -18.23 -10.03 9.52
N ALA A 67 -17.08 -10.48 10.02
CA ALA A 67 -16.76 -10.53 11.45
C ALA A 67 -15.96 -9.31 11.94
N GLY A 68 -15.42 -8.49 11.04
CA GLY A 68 -14.49 -7.41 11.38
C GLY A 68 -13.22 -7.92 12.08
N THR A 69 -12.75 -9.12 11.73
CA THR A 69 -11.62 -9.79 12.38
C THR A 69 -10.48 -10.11 11.42
N TYR A 70 -9.26 -10.06 11.93
CA TYR A 70 -8.08 -10.49 11.19
C TYR A 70 -7.27 -11.52 11.98
N LYS A 71 -6.45 -12.28 11.25
CA LYS A 71 -5.46 -13.19 11.81
C LYS A 71 -4.23 -13.26 10.92
N VAL A 72 -3.05 -13.04 11.49
CA VAL A 72 -1.77 -13.35 10.87
C VAL A 72 -1.31 -14.73 11.35
N THR A 73 -1.13 -15.66 10.42
CA THR A 73 -0.48 -16.94 10.65
C THR A 73 0.88 -16.93 9.98
N GLY A 74 1.93 -17.26 10.74
CA GLY A 74 3.31 -17.16 10.28
C GLY A 74 4.18 -16.48 11.31
N ASP A 75 4.12 -16.94 12.56
CA ASP A 75 5.04 -16.48 13.59
C ASP A 75 6.45 -16.84 13.16
N THR A 76 7.24 -15.83 12.85
CA THR A 76 8.61 -16.02 12.37
C THR A 76 9.54 -16.05 13.56
N ALA A 77 10.72 -16.65 13.41
CA ALA A 77 11.65 -16.73 14.53
C ALA A 77 12.00 -15.36 15.13
N THR A 78 12.07 -14.30 14.30
CA THR A 78 12.70 -13.03 14.72
C THR A 78 12.05 -11.73 14.21
N VAL A 79 11.12 -11.75 13.25
CA VAL A 79 10.76 -10.53 12.49
C VAL A 79 9.31 -10.12 12.70
N HIS A 80 8.39 -11.02 12.40
CA HIS A 80 6.95 -10.80 12.47
C HIS A 80 6.30 -11.85 13.37
N ALA A 81 5.37 -11.42 14.21
CA ALA A 81 4.62 -12.25 15.14
C ALA A 81 3.29 -12.69 14.53
N GLY A 82 2.85 -13.89 14.92
CA GLY A 82 1.44 -14.23 14.76
C GLY A 82 0.58 -13.27 15.59
N SER A 83 -0.42 -12.65 14.96
CA SER A 83 -1.33 -11.70 15.62
C SER A 83 -2.78 -11.95 15.24
N TYR A 84 -3.72 -11.54 16.09
CA TYR A 84 -5.15 -11.59 15.80
C TYR A 84 -5.87 -10.44 16.48
N GLY A 85 -7.00 -10.05 15.92
CA GLY A 85 -7.82 -9.00 16.51
C GLY A 85 -8.89 -8.49 15.57
N ASN A 86 -9.20 -7.21 15.72
CA ASN A 86 -10.23 -6.55 14.92
C ASN A 86 -9.60 -5.66 13.85
N TYR A 87 -10.31 -5.49 12.74
CA TYR A 87 -9.90 -4.54 11.71
C TYR A 87 -11.09 -3.79 11.13
N ALA A 88 -10.81 -2.58 10.63
CA ALA A 88 -11.78 -1.77 9.92
C ALA A 88 -11.11 -1.13 8.70
N GLY A 89 -11.67 -1.34 7.51
CA GLY A 89 -11.25 -0.67 6.28
C GLY A 89 -12.17 0.49 5.93
N ASN A 90 -11.60 1.57 5.43
CA ASN A 90 -12.32 2.70 4.86
C ASN A 90 -11.88 2.88 3.40
N SER A 91 -12.75 2.44 2.50
CA SER A 91 -12.50 2.46 1.06
C SER A 91 -12.56 3.84 0.42
N ALA A 92 -13.17 4.82 1.10
CA ALA A 92 -13.18 6.21 0.64
C ALA A 92 -11.85 6.93 0.91
N THR A 93 -11.14 6.55 1.98
CA THR A 93 -9.85 7.13 2.36
C THR A 93 -8.65 6.27 2.00
N GLY A 94 -8.86 5.00 1.63
CA GLY A 94 -7.76 4.04 1.40
C GLY A 94 -7.03 3.68 2.69
N LEU A 95 -7.71 3.77 3.84
CA LEU A 95 -7.14 3.48 5.15
C LEU A 95 -7.68 2.18 5.72
N ILE A 96 -6.82 1.42 6.40
CA ILE A 96 -7.20 0.22 7.14
C ILE A 96 -6.54 0.25 8.52
N THR A 97 -7.32 -0.03 9.55
CA THR A 97 -6.86 -0.01 10.95
C THR A 97 -6.96 -1.40 11.55
N PHE A 98 -5.92 -1.80 12.27
CA PHE A 98 -5.83 -3.06 12.99
C PHE A 98 -5.69 -2.83 14.48
N GLU A 99 -6.58 -3.44 15.25
CA GLU A 99 -6.52 -3.50 16.71
C GLU A 99 -6.06 -4.90 17.12
N ASP A 100 -4.80 -5.01 17.54
CA ASP A 100 -4.20 -6.28 17.92
C ASP A 100 -4.52 -6.67 19.36
N LYS A 101 -5.10 -7.86 19.54
CA LYS A 101 -5.42 -8.46 20.84
C LYS A 101 -4.34 -9.39 21.37
N THR A 102 -3.35 -9.73 20.55
CA THR A 102 -2.16 -10.49 20.96
C THR A 102 -1.07 -9.60 21.54
N TYR A 103 -1.15 -8.30 21.28
CA TYR A 103 -0.22 -7.31 21.78
C TYR A 103 -0.41 -7.08 23.29
N SER A 104 0.68 -7.22 24.05
CA SER A 104 0.74 -6.82 25.46
C SER A 104 1.88 -5.82 25.64
N SER A 105 1.57 -4.64 26.17
CA SER A 105 2.57 -3.62 26.51
C SER A 105 3.50 -4.03 27.65
N SER A 106 3.19 -5.12 28.34
CA SER A 106 3.98 -5.66 29.47
C SER A 106 5.02 -6.71 29.03
N ALA A 107 5.00 -7.16 27.78
CA ALA A 107 5.95 -8.15 27.25
C ALA A 107 7.04 -7.47 26.41
N PRO A 108 8.31 -7.94 26.46
CA PRO A 108 9.37 -7.38 25.64
C PRO A 108 9.07 -7.57 24.14
N PHE A 109 9.19 -6.50 23.37
CA PHE A 109 8.94 -6.50 21.92
C PHE A 109 10.09 -7.17 21.17
N THR A 110 9.92 -8.45 20.83
CA THR A 110 10.91 -9.18 20.02
C THR A 110 10.54 -9.29 18.55
N LYS A 111 9.28 -9.01 18.17
CA LYS A 111 8.75 -9.17 16.81
C LYS A 111 7.71 -8.09 16.50
N THR A 112 7.53 -7.75 15.23
CA THR A 112 6.50 -6.83 14.76
C THR A 112 5.13 -7.52 14.73
N HIS A 113 4.13 -6.86 15.28
CA HIS A 113 2.73 -7.27 15.19
C HIS A 113 1.99 -6.43 14.15
N LEU A 114 0.95 -6.98 13.51
CA LEU A 114 0.06 -6.19 12.64
C LEU A 114 -0.90 -5.37 13.50
N ALA A 115 -0.54 -4.13 13.80
CA ALA A 115 -1.34 -3.18 14.57
C ALA A 115 -1.23 -1.76 14.00
N GLY A 116 -2.22 -0.92 14.29
CA GLY A 116 -2.25 0.49 13.89
C GLY A 116 -2.93 0.73 12.54
N THR A 117 -2.73 1.94 12.01
CA THR A 117 -3.37 2.40 10.76
C THR A 117 -2.40 2.31 9.60
N TYR A 118 -2.88 1.86 8.44
CA TYR A 118 -2.12 1.68 7.22
C TYR A 118 -2.83 2.37 6.05
N ASN A 119 -2.06 2.94 5.14
CA ASN A 119 -2.53 3.16 3.78
C ASN A 119 -2.58 1.81 3.08
N TYR A 120 -3.65 1.53 2.33
CA TYR A 120 -3.74 0.31 1.56
C TYR A 120 -4.13 0.53 0.10
N VAL A 121 -3.71 -0.43 -0.73
CA VAL A 121 -4.17 -0.59 -2.11
C VAL A 121 -4.64 -2.02 -2.28
N TYR A 122 -5.85 -2.18 -2.79
CA TYR A 122 -6.41 -3.50 -3.10
C TYR A 122 -7.18 -3.49 -4.42
N ASP A 123 -6.85 -4.43 -5.30
CA ASP A 123 -7.46 -4.57 -6.64
C ASP A 123 -8.37 -5.81 -6.77
N GLY A 124 -8.63 -6.52 -5.68
CA GLY A 124 -9.33 -7.81 -5.68
C GLY A 124 -8.40 -9.03 -5.61
N THR A 125 -7.11 -8.85 -5.94
CA THR A 125 -6.10 -9.91 -5.96
C THR A 125 -4.84 -9.52 -5.18
N VAL A 126 -4.27 -8.35 -5.43
CA VAL A 126 -3.08 -7.81 -4.77
C VAL A 126 -3.52 -6.89 -3.66
N PHE A 127 -3.01 -7.13 -2.45
CA PHE A 127 -3.29 -6.36 -1.25
C PHE A 127 -1.97 -5.85 -0.65
N GLN A 128 -1.78 -4.54 -0.72
CA GLN A 128 -0.57 -3.88 -0.25
C GLN A 128 -0.90 -2.90 0.87
N MET A 129 -0.04 -2.84 1.87
CA MET A 129 -0.19 -1.92 3.01
C MET A 129 1.12 -1.24 3.36
N LYS A 130 1.03 0.01 3.82
CA LYS A 130 2.13 0.77 4.42
C LYS A 130 1.67 1.47 5.69
N ALA A 131 2.38 1.29 6.80
CA ALA A 131 2.01 1.90 8.08
C ALA A 131 1.97 3.43 7.99
N ILE A 132 1.05 4.03 8.74
CA ILE A 132 0.92 5.48 8.94
C ILE A 132 1.42 5.81 10.34
N GLY A 133 2.43 6.66 10.44
CA GLY A 133 2.96 7.14 11.71
C GLY A 133 4.41 7.58 11.61
N ALA A 134 4.83 8.42 12.56
CA ALA A 134 6.21 8.85 12.73
C ALA A 134 7.03 7.72 13.37
N LEU A 135 7.36 6.75 12.56
CA LEU A 135 8.50 5.91 12.81
C LEU A 135 9.64 6.58 12.03
N ASP A 136 10.33 7.55 12.64
CA ASP A 136 11.24 8.50 11.94
C ASP A 136 12.25 7.82 11.01
N THR A 137 12.61 6.57 11.31
CA THR A 137 13.52 5.75 10.50
C THR A 137 12.98 4.34 10.23
N LEU A 138 11.75 3.99 10.61
CA LEU A 138 11.22 2.63 10.47
C LEU A 138 9.97 2.61 9.58
N GLU A 139 9.93 1.73 8.58
CA GLU A 139 8.76 1.58 7.71
C GLU A 139 8.30 0.12 7.67
N LEU A 140 6.99 -0.07 7.87
CA LEU A 140 6.34 -1.37 7.81
C LEU A 140 5.58 -1.47 6.48
N GLN A 141 5.95 -2.43 5.64
CA GLN A 141 5.28 -2.70 4.38
C GLN A 141 4.78 -4.13 4.30
N TYR A 142 3.63 -4.30 3.66
CA TYR A 142 3.04 -5.60 3.38
C TYR A 142 2.70 -5.67 1.89
N ASP A 143 3.07 -6.79 1.27
CA ASP A 143 2.88 -7.05 -0.15
C ASP A 143 2.31 -8.46 -0.31
N LEU A 144 0.99 -8.54 -0.37
CA LEU A 144 0.24 -9.76 -0.20
C LEU A 144 -0.59 -10.04 -1.46
N LYS A 145 -0.77 -11.32 -1.75
CA LYS A 145 -1.63 -11.79 -2.83
C LYS A 145 -2.72 -12.68 -2.25
N LYS A 146 -3.94 -12.45 -2.70
CA LYS A 146 -5.09 -13.28 -2.35
C LYS A 146 -4.85 -14.70 -2.83
N VAL A 147 -5.06 -15.66 -1.95
CA VAL A 147 -4.99 -17.09 -2.27
C VAL A 147 -6.31 -17.46 -2.93
N THR A 148 -6.25 -17.84 -4.20
CA THR A 148 -7.37 -18.46 -4.90
C THR A 148 -7.47 -19.90 -4.42
N ASN A 149 -8.63 -20.28 -3.87
CA ASN A 149 -8.96 -21.69 -3.68
C ASN A 149 -9.33 -22.32 -5.01
#